data_AF-A0A927IP90-F1
#
_entry.id   AF-A0A927IP90-F1
#
_cell.length_a   1.000
_cell.length_b   1.000
_cell.length_c   1.000
_cell.angle_alpha   90.00
_cell.angle_beta   90.00
_cell.angle_gamma   90.00
#
_symmetry.space_group_name_H-M   'P 1'
#
loop_
_entity.id
_entity.type
_entity.pdbx_description
1 polymer ?
#
loop_
_entity_poly.entity_id
_entity_poly.type
_entity_poly.pdbx_seq_one_letter_code
_entity_poly.pdbx_strand_id
1 'polypeptide(L)'
;MRAPAERAFAAVGAAGGLTLLVAPAAVLEAIGVDPDLPHIRGAVRLLGARHLAQGTALALMPERLSPAVAVVDAIHAASMVALAAVAPTYRRAALLSAAVAVGSGVVTVRAARAAG
;
A
#
# COMPACT_ATOMS: atom_id res chain seq x y z
N MET A 1 17.33 -16.91 -6.67
CA MET A 1 17.61 -15.89 -5.63
C MET A 1 16.62 -14.75 -5.82
N ARG A 2 15.73 -14.48 -4.85
CA ARG A 2 14.80 -13.34 -4.96
C ARG A 2 15.60 -12.04 -4.97
N ALA A 3 15.25 -11.11 -5.86
CA ALA A 3 16.02 -9.89 -6.04
C ALA A 3 16.03 -9.06 -4.73
N PRO A 4 17.17 -8.46 -4.32
CA PRO A 4 17.25 -7.63 -3.12
C PRO A 4 16.21 -6.48 -3.10
N ALA A 5 15.79 -6.01 -4.27
CA ALA A 5 14.76 -5.00 -4.44
C ALA A 5 13.37 -5.42 -3.92
N GLU A 6 12.96 -6.68 -4.08
CA GLU A 6 11.64 -7.17 -3.62
C GLU A 6 11.59 -7.21 -2.09
N ARG A 7 12.66 -7.71 -1.46
CA ARG A 7 12.79 -7.75 0.00
C ARG A 7 12.84 -6.35 0.60
N ALA A 8 13.60 -5.44 -0.02
CA ALA A 8 13.66 -4.05 0.40
C ALA A 8 12.28 -3.38 0.31
N PHE A 9 11.57 -3.59 -0.80
CA PHE A 9 10.23 -3.01 -0.97
C PHE A 9 9.22 -3.59 0.02
N ALA A 10 9.24 -4.90 0.27
CA ALA A 10 8.39 -5.53 1.28
C ALA A 10 8.68 -5.01 2.69
N ALA A 11 9.96 -4.84 3.05
CA ALA A 11 10.36 -4.29 4.34
C ALA A 11 9.94 -2.82 4.49
N VAL A 12 10.16 -2.00 3.46
CA VAL A 12 9.70 -0.60 3.42
C VAL A 12 8.18 -0.52 3.53
N GLY A 13 7.46 -1.38 2.81
CA GLY A 13 6.00 -1.49 2.87
C GLY A 13 5.51 -1.90 4.26
N ALA A 14 6.14 -2.88 4.91
CA ALA A 14 5.78 -3.29 6.26
C ALA A 14 6.07 -2.21 7.31
N ALA A 15 7.23 -1.55 7.22
CA ALA A 15 7.59 -0.44 8.10
C ALA A 15 6.64 0.76 7.91
N GLY A 16 6.35 1.13 6.66
CA GLY A 16 5.35 2.14 6.32
C GLY A 16 3.94 1.75 6.77
N GLY A 17 3.60 0.46 6.70
CA GLY A 17 2.33 -0.06 7.20
C GLY A 17 2.20 0.13 8.71
N LEU A 18 3.27 -0.17 9.45
CA LEU A 18 3.32 0.03 10.90
C LEU A 18 3.21 1.51 11.29
N THR A 19 3.87 2.42 10.55
CA THR A 19 3.77 3.86 10.84
C THR A 19 2.36 4.38 10.57
N LEU A 20 1.70 3.97 9.48
CA LEU A 20 0.30 4.30 9.20
C LEU A 20 -0.66 3.76 10.29
N LEU A 21 -0.36 2.57 10.82
CA LEU A 21 -1.17 1.92 11.84
C LEU A 21 -1.05 2.62 13.22
N VAL A 22 0.17 2.95 13.63
CA VAL A 22 0.47 3.48 14.97
C VAL A 22 0.32 5.00 15.02
N ALA A 23 0.71 5.71 13.95
CA ALA A 23 0.77 7.17 13.90
C ALA A 23 0.01 7.78 12.70
N PRO A 24 -1.28 7.46 12.50
CA PRO A 24 -2.04 7.90 11.32
C PRO A 24 -2.14 9.42 11.18
N ALA A 25 -2.29 10.16 12.29
CA ALA A 25 -2.44 11.61 12.28
C ALA A 25 -1.15 12.30 11.81
N ALA A 26 0.00 11.92 12.36
CA ALA A 26 1.30 12.45 11.96
C ALA A 26 1.59 12.19 10.48
N VAL A 27 1.21 11.03 9.95
CA VAL A 27 1.37 10.73 8.52
C VAL A 27 0.47 11.63 7.68
N LEU A 28 -0.81 11.77 8.05
CA LEU A 28 -1.76 12.64 7.35
C LEU A 28 -1.27 14.10 7.30
N GLU A 29 -0.81 14.62 8.43
CA GLU A 29 -0.23 15.97 8.52
C GLU A 29 1.02 16.11 7.64
N ALA A 30 1.94 15.13 7.68
CA ALA A 30 3.16 15.14 6.88
C ALA A 30 2.88 15.15 5.36
N ILE A 31 1.78 14.54 4.93
CA ILE A 31 1.34 14.56 3.54
C ILE A 31 0.36 15.70 3.25
N GLY A 32 0.12 16.64 4.17
CA GLY A 32 -0.74 17.80 3.97
C GLY A 32 -2.22 17.45 3.82
N VAL A 33 -2.69 16.43 4.54
CA VAL A 33 -4.09 16.03 4.61
C VAL A 33 -4.59 16.25 6.04
N ASP A 34 -5.76 16.85 6.17
CA ASP A 34 -6.38 17.13 7.46
C ASP A 34 -6.71 15.81 8.19
N PRO A 35 -6.12 15.57 9.38
CA PRO A 35 -6.34 14.34 10.14
C PRO A 35 -7.73 14.25 10.78
N ASP A 36 -8.50 15.33 10.82
CA ASP A 36 -9.85 15.36 11.39
C ASP A 36 -10.96 15.10 10.35
N LEU A 37 -10.58 14.85 9.08
CA LEU A 37 -11.54 14.42 8.06
C LEU A 37 -12.30 13.16 8.50
N PRO A 38 -13.62 13.07 8.20
CA PRO A 38 -14.42 11.92 8.58
C PRO A 38 -13.80 10.60 8.15
N HIS A 39 -13.70 9.66 9.09
CA HIS A 39 -13.20 8.29 8.88
C HIS A 39 -11.76 8.14 8.40
N ILE A 40 -11.01 9.23 8.14
CA ILE A 40 -9.71 9.16 7.48
C ILE A 40 -8.67 8.44 8.31
N ARG A 41 -8.64 8.64 9.63
CA ARG A 41 -7.72 7.95 10.55
C ARG A 41 -7.97 6.45 10.55
N GLY A 42 -9.25 6.03 10.51
CA GLY A 42 -9.64 4.63 10.42
C GLY A 42 -9.19 4.00 9.11
N ALA A 43 -9.41 4.70 7.99
CA ALA A 43 -8.95 4.26 6.68
C ALA A 43 -7.42 4.13 6.60
N VAL A 44 -6.67 5.09 7.15
CA VAL A 44 -5.20 5.05 7.20
C VAL A 44 -4.69 3.91 8.09
N ARG A 45 -5.31 3.65 9.24
CA ARG A 45 -4.97 2.49 10.08
C ARG A 45 -5.23 1.17 9.37
N LEU A 46 -6.37 1.04 8.69
CA LEU A 46 -6.71 -0.14 7.91
C LEU A 46 -5.71 -0.36 6.77
N LEU A 47 -5.32 0.71 6.07
CA LEU A 47 -4.29 0.68 5.04
C LEU A 47 -2.94 0.23 5.64
N GLY A 48 -2.58 0.75 6.81
CA GLY A 48 -1.38 0.36 7.54
C GLY A 48 -1.36 -1.13 7.90
N ALA A 49 -2.46 -1.63 8.46
CA ALA A 49 -2.64 -3.05 8.76
C ALA A 49 -2.51 -3.93 7.51
N ARG A 50 -3.09 -3.52 6.37
CA ARG A 50 -2.94 -4.23 5.10
C ARG A 50 -1.49 -4.29 4.64
N HIS A 51 -0.76 -3.17 4.64
CA HIS A 51 0.64 -3.16 4.21
C HIS A 51 1.52 -4.04 5.10
N LEU A 52 1.28 -4.02 6.41
CA LEU A 52 1.98 -4.89 7.35
C LEU A 52 1.67 -6.38 7.09
N ALA A 53 0.39 -6.72 6.89
CA ALA A 53 -0.03 -8.09 6.58
C ALA A 53 0.53 -8.56 5.24
N GLN A 54 0.49 -7.72 4.20
CA GLN A 54 1.02 -8.02 2.87
C GLN A 54 2.53 -8.23 2.89
N GLY A 55 3.30 -7.34 3.54
CA GLY A 55 4.74 -7.50 3.68
C GLY A 55 5.12 -8.77 4.43
N THR A 56 4.39 -9.10 5.50
CA THR A 56 4.58 -10.34 6.27
C THR A 56 4.24 -11.57 5.43
N ALA A 57 3.11 -11.55 4.71
CA ALA A 57 2.66 -12.65 3.87
C ALA A 57 3.64 -12.93 2.70
N LEU A 58 4.15 -11.89 2.05
CA LEU A 58 5.17 -12.01 1.01
C LEU A 58 6.54 -12.43 1.57
N ALA A 59 6.86 -12.13 2.83
CA ALA A 59 8.07 -12.65 3.46
C ALA A 59 7.98 -14.18 3.70
N LEU A 60 6.79 -14.67 4.06
CA LEU A 60 6.56 -16.09 4.38
C LEU A 60 6.31 -16.97 3.15
N MET A 61 5.47 -16.52 2.21
CA MET A 61 4.95 -17.35 1.11
C MET A 61 4.81 -16.59 -0.23
N PRO A 62 5.86 -15.97 -0.77
CA PRO A 62 5.70 -15.06 -1.91
C PRO A 62 5.31 -15.76 -3.21
N GLU A 63 5.85 -16.93 -3.54
CA GLU A 63 5.48 -17.64 -4.78
C GLU A 63 3.98 -17.94 -4.85
N ARG A 64 3.39 -18.27 -3.70
CA ARG A 64 1.96 -18.57 -3.58
C ARG A 64 1.09 -17.31 -3.58
N LEU A 65 1.60 -16.21 -3.02
CA LEU A 65 0.79 -15.03 -2.69
C LEU A 65 1.02 -13.82 -3.62
N SER A 66 2.15 -13.74 -4.33
CA SER A 66 2.47 -12.64 -5.25
C SER A 66 1.39 -12.38 -6.31
N PRO A 67 0.80 -13.37 -6.99
CA PRO A 67 -0.26 -13.12 -7.96
C PRO A 67 -1.51 -12.50 -7.31
N ALA A 68 -1.93 -13.02 -6.16
CA ALA A 68 -3.09 -12.51 -5.43
C ALA A 68 -2.85 -11.08 -4.92
N VAL A 69 -1.66 -10.81 -4.38
CA VAL A 69 -1.27 -9.46 -3.93
C VAL A 69 -1.29 -8.46 -5.08
N ALA A 70 -0.74 -8.82 -6.24
CA ALA A 70 -0.73 -7.93 -7.41
C ALA A 70 -2.15 -7.56 -7.88
N VAL A 71 -3.09 -8.51 -7.86
CA VAL A 71 -4.51 -8.26 -8.17
C VAL A 71 -5.15 -7.33 -7.15
N VAL A 72 -4.91 -7.57 -5.86
CA VAL A 72 -5.45 -6.74 -4.77
C VAL A 72 -4.89 -5.31 -4.84
N ASP A 73 -3.62 -5.14 -5.18
CA ASP A 73 -3.00 -3.82 -5.40
C ASP A 73 -3.57 -3.10 -6.62
N ALA A 74 -3.83 -3.81 -7.73
CA ALA A 74 -4.46 -3.24 -8.91
C ALA A 74 -5.90 -2.76 -8.64
N ILE A 75 -6.71 -3.60 -7.97
CA ILE A 75 -8.09 -3.24 -7.59
C ILE A 75 -8.07 -2.02 -6.67
N HIS A 76 -7.22 -2.02 -5.66
CA HIS A 76 -7.10 -0.90 -4.73
C HIS A 76 -6.70 0.40 -5.43
N ALA A 77 -5.69 0.34 -6.31
CA ALA A 77 -5.26 1.51 -7.08
C ALA A 77 -6.43 2.08 -7.92
N ALA A 78 -7.18 1.21 -8.61
CA ALA A 78 -8.35 1.63 -9.37
C ALA A 78 -9.44 2.27 -8.49
N SER A 79 -9.75 1.67 -7.34
CA SER A 79 -10.70 2.22 -6.38
C SER A 79 -10.25 3.57 -5.82
N MET A 80 -8.96 3.76 -5.57
CA MET A 80 -8.41 5.04 -5.10
C MET A 80 -8.45 6.11 -6.20
N VAL A 81 -8.18 5.76 -7.46
CA VAL A 81 -8.35 6.69 -8.58
C VAL A 81 -9.82 7.10 -8.74
N ALA A 82 -10.76 6.16 -8.61
CA ALA A 82 -12.19 6.47 -8.61
C ALA A 82 -12.56 7.39 -7.43
N LEU A 83 -12.08 7.10 -6.22
CA LEU A 83 -12.29 7.93 -5.03
C LEU A 83 -11.76 9.36 -5.24
N ALA A 84 -10.57 9.49 -5.83
CA ALA A 84 -9.96 10.77 -6.16
C ALA A 84 -10.78 11.61 -7.15
N ALA A 85 -11.57 10.96 -8.00
CA ALA A 85 -12.46 11.61 -8.96
C ALA A 85 -13.80 12.03 -8.32
N VAL A 86 -14.39 11.17 -7.47
CA VAL A 86 -15.74 11.41 -6.91
C VAL A 86 -15.73 12.22 -5.60
N ALA A 87 -14.60 12.23 -4.87
CA ALA A 87 -14.49 12.91 -3.59
C ALA A 87 -13.21 13.77 -3.52
N PRO A 88 -13.22 14.99 -4.08
CA PRO A 88 -12.05 15.87 -4.17
C PRO A 88 -11.35 16.13 -2.83
N THR A 89 -12.11 16.17 -1.73
CA THR A 89 -11.59 16.31 -0.36
C THR A 89 -10.55 15.25 0.01
N TYR A 90 -10.66 14.04 -0.54
CA TYR A 90 -9.74 12.92 -0.28
C TYR A 90 -8.72 12.72 -1.40
N ARG A 91 -8.73 13.55 -2.45
CA ARG A 91 -7.95 13.35 -3.69
C ARG A 91 -6.46 13.13 -3.43
N ARG A 92 -5.87 13.92 -2.54
CA ARG A 92 -4.44 13.82 -2.23
C ARG A 92 -4.10 12.48 -1.55
N ALA A 93 -4.84 12.12 -0.50
CA ALA A 93 -4.66 10.83 0.18
C ALA A 93 -4.91 9.64 -0.78
N ALA A 94 -5.96 9.73 -1.59
CA ALA A 94 -6.33 8.69 -2.54
C ALA A 94 -5.26 8.50 -3.63
N LEU A 95 -4.77 9.57 -4.25
CA LEU A 95 -3.73 9.48 -5.28
C LEU A 95 -2.38 8.97 -4.73
N LEU A 96 -2.00 9.39 -3.52
CA LEU A 96 -0.80 8.85 -2.87
C LEU A 96 -0.95 7.35 -2.58
N SER A 97 -2.11 6.93 -2.08
CA SER A 97 -2.40 5.51 -1.85
C SER A 97 -2.39 4.70 -3.16
N ALA A 98 -2.95 5.25 -4.25
CA ALA A 98 -2.91 4.63 -5.56
C ALA A 98 -1.46 4.47 -6.08
N ALA A 99 -0.63 5.50 -5.93
CA ALA A 99 0.76 5.47 -6.37
C ALA A 99 1.57 4.39 -5.64
N VAL A 100 1.40 4.26 -4.33
CA VAL A 100 2.04 3.20 -3.53
C VAL A 100 1.57 1.81 -3.98
N ALA A 101 0.27 1.63 -4.21
CA ALA A 101 -0.29 0.36 -4.65
C ALA A 101 0.21 -0.04 -6.06
N VAL A 102 0.28 0.90 -7.00
CA VAL A 102 0.86 0.65 -8.33
C VAL A 102 2.34 0.26 -8.20
N GLY A 103 3.14 0.99 -7.42
CA GLY A 103 4.54 0.66 -7.19
C GLY A 103 4.73 -0.75 -6.63
N SER A 104 3.91 -1.11 -5.64
CA SER A 104 3.89 -2.45 -5.03
C SER A 104 3.53 -3.55 -6.04
N GLY A 105 2.47 -3.35 -6.82
CA GLY A 105 2.05 -4.30 -7.84
C GLY A 105 3.12 -4.51 -8.91
N VAL A 106 3.79 -3.44 -9.36
CA VAL A 106 4.88 -3.52 -10.34
C VAL A 106 6.06 -4.33 -9.81
N VAL A 107 6.50 -4.07 -8.58
CA VAL A 107 7.60 -4.83 -7.95
C VAL A 107 7.24 -6.31 -7.82
N THR A 108 6.02 -6.61 -7.36
CA THR A 108 5.53 -7.99 -7.17
C THR A 108 5.47 -8.76 -8.48
N VAL A 109 4.94 -8.15 -9.55
CA VAL A 109 4.87 -8.78 -10.87
C VAL A 109 6.26 -8.99 -11.49
N ARG A 110 7.17 -8.02 -11.34
CA ARG A 110 8.54 -8.17 -11.83
C ARG A 110 9.30 -9.28 -11.11
N ALA A 111 9.13 -9.39 -9.80
CA ALA A 111 9.71 -10.47 -9.01
C ALA A 111 9.18 -11.84 -9.44
N ALA A 112 7.86 -11.96 -9.64
CA ALA A 112 7.24 -13.20 -10.11
C ALA A 112 7.78 -13.64 -11.50
N ARG A 113 7.95 -12.68 -12.43
CA ARG A 113 8.50 -12.97 -13.77
C ARG A 113 9.98 -13.34 -13.78
N ALA A 114 10.76 -12.88 -12.80
CA ALA A 114 12.18 -13.21 -12.69
C ALA A 114 12.44 -14.58 -12.03
N ALA A 115 11.40 -15.21 -11.48
CA ALA A 115 11.47 -16.48 -10.76
C ALA A 115 10.97 -17.69 -11.57
N GLY A 116 10.35 -17.46 -12.74
CA GLY A 116 9.95 -18.50 -13.71
C GLY A 116 10.85 -18.50 -14.93
#